data_AF-A0A565B920-F1
#
_entry.id   AF-A0A565B920-F1
#
_cell.length_a   1.000
_cell.length_b   1.000
_cell.length_c   1.000
_cell.angle_alpha   90.00
_cell.angle_beta   90.00
_cell.angle_gamma   90.00
#
_symmetry.space_group_name_H-M   'P 1'
#
loop_
_entity.id
_entity.type
_entity.pdbx_description
1 polymer ?
#
loop_
_entity_poly.entity_id
_entity_poly.type
_entity_poly.pdbx_seq_one_letter_code
_entity_poly.pdbx_strand_id
1 'polypeptide(L)'
;MDPSAAKEDLNQVINSIQKTLGLLHQLHLTISSFTPANKHHLLNRINSLVSELDSMAKLSEKCNIQVPMEVLNLIDDGKNPDEFTRDVLNSCVARNQVTKGKTDAFKDLRKHILEELEQTFPDEVDMYREIRATSAAETKRLAQSQTVLPNGDAKVKSEL
;
A
#
# COMPACT_ATOMS: atom_id res chain seq x y z
N MET A 1 10.31 8.49 -11.29
CA MET A 1 10.20 7.35 -12.23
C MET A 1 8.83 7.43 -12.88
N ASP A 2 8.76 7.36 -14.20
CA ASP A 2 7.49 7.33 -14.93
C ASP A 2 6.72 6.04 -14.57
N PRO A 3 5.46 6.11 -14.09
CA PRO A 3 4.63 4.95 -13.79
C PRO A 3 4.47 3.96 -14.96
N SER A 4 4.66 4.42 -16.21
CA SER A 4 4.58 3.58 -17.40
C SER A 4 5.78 2.62 -17.51
N ALA A 5 6.99 3.09 -17.20
CA ALA A 5 8.21 2.29 -17.31
C ALA A 5 8.24 1.14 -16.28
N ALA A 6 7.82 1.42 -15.03
CA ALA A 6 7.77 0.41 -13.98
C ALA A 6 6.77 -0.73 -14.28
N LYS A 7 5.65 -0.41 -14.94
CA LYS A 7 4.69 -1.41 -15.40
C LYS A 7 5.25 -2.27 -16.53
N GLU A 8 6.04 -1.69 -17.41
CA GLU A 8 6.69 -2.40 -18.50
C GLU A 8 7.74 -3.39 -17.98
N ASP A 9 8.60 -2.96 -17.06
CA ASP A 9 9.58 -3.83 -16.41
C ASP A 9 8.92 -5.03 -15.70
N LEU A 10 7.81 -4.79 -14.98
CA LEU A 10 7.04 -5.84 -14.34
C LEU A 10 6.45 -6.84 -15.35
N ASN A 11 5.90 -6.36 -16.46
CA ASN A 11 5.37 -7.23 -17.52
C ASN A 11 6.48 -8.10 -18.14
N GLN A 12 7.70 -7.59 -18.29
CA GLN A 12 8.83 -8.38 -18.77
C GLN A 12 9.17 -9.53 -17.81
N VAL A 13 9.18 -9.26 -16.50
CA VAL A 13 9.38 -10.31 -15.49
C VAL A 13 8.26 -11.35 -15.54
N ILE A 14 7.01 -10.93 -15.61
CA ILE A 14 5.85 -11.85 -15.72
C ILE A 14 5.98 -12.76 -16.94
N ASN A 15 6.34 -12.19 -18.10
CA ASN A 15 6.53 -12.96 -19.33
C ASN A 15 7.68 -13.98 -19.19
N SER A 16 8.78 -13.60 -18.53
CA SER A 16 9.91 -14.50 -18.27
C SER A 16 9.54 -15.64 -17.30
N ILE A 17 8.74 -15.37 -16.27
CA ILE A 17 8.18 -16.39 -15.37
C ILE A 17 7.31 -17.39 -16.16
N GLN A 18 6.40 -16.90 -17.00
CA GLN A 18 5.54 -17.76 -17.83
C GLN A 18 6.36 -18.62 -18.80
N LYS A 19 7.39 -18.05 -19.43
CA LYS A 19 8.31 -18.77 -20.31
C LYS A 19 9.09 -19.84 -19.55
N THR A 20 9.57 -19.54 -18.35
CA THR A 20 10.25 -20.49 -17.46
C THR A 20 9.35 -21.67 -17.11
N LEU A 21 8.09 -21.40 -16.74
CA LEU A 21 7.10 -22.44 -16.46
C LEU A 21 6.84 -23.33 -17.68
N GLY A 22 6.73 -22.72 -18.87
CA GLY A 22 6.61 -23.44 -20.14
C GLY A 22 7.81 -24.35 -20.41
N LEU A 23 9.04 -23.85 -20.23
CA LEU A 23 10.27 -24.64 -20.38
C LEU A 23 10.33 -25.80 -19.38
N LEU A 24 9.96 -25.57 -18.12
CA LEU A 24 9.90 -26.60 -17.08
C LEU A 24 8.92 -27.71 -17.45
N HIS A 25 7.74 -27.35 -17.95
CA HIS A 25 6.74 -28.31 -18.41
C HIS A 25 7.23 -29.12 -19.61
N GLN A 26 7.82 -28.47 -20.62
CA GLN A 26 8.40 -29.17 -21.78
C GLN A 26 9.55 -30.11 -21.38
N LEU A 27 10.37 -29.69 -20.41
CA LEU A 27 11.43 -30.52 -19.84
C LEU A 27 10.84 -31.76 -19.17
N HIS A 28 9.80 -31.59 -18.34
CA HIS A 28 9.08 -32.70 -17.71
C HIS A 28 8.57 -33.70 -18.76
N LEU A 29 7.88 -33.24 -19.82
CA LEU A 29 7.39 -34.12 -20.88
C LEU A 29 8.50 -34.90 -21.59
N THR A 30 9.64 -34.23 -21.85
CA THR A 30 10.81 -34.85 -22.49
C THR A 30 11.44 -35.93 -21.60
N ILE A 31 11.47 -35.72 -20.29
CA ILE A 31 11.98 -36.69 -19.32
C ILE A 31 11.01 -37.87 -19.19
N SER A 32 9.71 -37.60 -19.07
CA SER A 32 8.67 -38.64 -18.93
C SER A 32 8.58 -39.57 -20.15
N SER A 33 8.96 -39.09 -21.34
CA SER A 33 8.98 -39.86 -22.59
C SER A 33 10.40 -40.07 -23.14
N PHE A 34 11.39 -40.14 -22.24
CA PHE A 34 12.79 -40.17 -22.63
C PHE A 34 13.13 -41.37 -23.52
N THR A 35 13.83 -41.10 -24.62
CA THR A 35 14.47 -42.10 -25.46
C THR A 35 15.91 -41.67 -25.76
N PRO A 36 16.83 -42.60 -26.06
CA PRO A 36 18.21 -42.26 -26.42
C PRO A 36 18.33 -41.28 -27.59
N ALA A 37 17.37 -41.31 -28.54
CA ALA A 37 17.29 -40.38 -29.66
C ALA A 37 17.03 -38.92 -29.22
N ASN A 38 16.35 -38.73 -28.07
CA ASN A 38 15.98 -37.41 -27.54
C ASN A 38 17.04 -36.81 -26.61
N LYS A 39 18.19 -37.46 -26.41
CA LYS A 39 19.24 -37.00 -25.50
C LYS A 39 19.72 -35.58 -25.80
N HIS A 40 19.95 -35.25 -27.07
CA HIS A 40 20.38 -33.90 -27.46
C HIS A 40 19.29 -32.86 -27.20
N HIS A 41 18.02 -33.21 -27.42
CA HIS A 41 16.89 -32.34 -27.13
C HIS A 41 16.79 -32.03 -25.63
N LEU A 42 16.94 -33.04 -24.77
CA LEU A 42 16.95 -32.88 -23.31
C LEU A 42 18.04 -31.89 -22.85
N LEU A 43 19.27 -32.05 -23.33
CA LEU A 43 20.37 -31.14 -22.98
C LEU A 43 20.10 -29.71 -23.42
N ASN A 44 19.56 -29.51 -24.63
CA ASN A 44 19.19 -28.18 -25.11
C ASN A 44 18.08 -27.56 -24.26
N ARG A 45 17.11 -28.35 -23.79
CA ARG A 45 16.02 -27.86 -22.91
C ARG A 45 16.54 -27.44 -21.54
N ILE A 46 17.45 -28.21 -20.95
CA ILE A 46 18.10 -27.85 -19.68
C ILE A 46 18.87 -26.55 -19.83
N ASN A 47 19.71 -26.42 -20.86
CA ASN A 47 20.47 -25.19 -21.11
C ASN A 47 19.54 -23.98 -21.36
N SER A 48 18.43 -24.19 -22.07
CA SER A 48 17.42 -23.15 -22.29
C SER A 48 16.78 -22.69 -20.97
N LEU A 49 16.47 -23.62 -20.08
CA LEU A 49 15.92 -23.32 -18.75
C LEU A 49 16.92 -22.53 -17.90
N VAL A 50 18.19 -22.95 -17.86
CA VAL A 50 19.25 -22.24 -17.13
C VAL A 50 19.43 -20.82 -17.66
N SER A 51 19.46 -20.65 -18.98
CA SER A 51 19.58 -19.32 -19.60
C SER A 51 18.37 -18.42 -19.31
N GLU A 52 17.16 -18.99 -19.27
CA GLU A 52 15.97 -18.22 -18.94
C GLU A 52 15.92 -17.82 -17.46
N LEU A 53 16.33 -18.71 -16.55
CA LEU A 53 16.43 -18.40 -15.11
C LEU A 53 17.43 -17.27 -14.84
N ASP A 54 18.57 -17.26 -15.52
CA ASP A 54 19.54 -16.15 -15.45
C ASP A 54 18.96 -14.83 -16.00
N SER A 55 18.23 -14.90 -17.11
CA SER A 55 17.52 -13.74 -17.67
C SER A 55 16.45 -13.22 -16.71
N MET A 56 15.68 -14.12 -16.09
CA MET A 56 14.63 -13.78 -15.12
C MET A 56 15.22 -13.07 -13.89
N ALA A 57 16.35 -13.55 -13.37
CA ALA A 57 17.05 -12.90 -12.26
C ALA A 57 17.47 -11.47 -12.61
N LYS A 58 18.08 -11.26 -13.79
CA LYS A 58 18.49 -9.92 -14.26
C LYS A 58 17.31 -8.97 -14.50
N LEU A 59 16.18 -9.49 -14.99
CA LEU A 59 14.97 -8.68 -15.15
C LEU A 59 14.38 -8.30 -13.79
N SER A 60 14.47 -9.18 -12.78
CA SER A 60 13.96 -8.91 -11.43
C SER A 60 14.69 -7.76 -10.73
N GLU A 61 15.97 -7.54 -11.00
CA GLU A 61 16.75 -6.42 -10.44
C GLU A 61 16.18 -5.04 -10.82
N LYS A 62 15.48 -4.96 -11.96
CA LYS A 62 14.83 -3.72 -12.41
C LYS A 62 13.50 -3.45 -11.71
N CYS A 63 12.92 -4.46 -11.07
CA CYS A 63 11.63 -4.36 -10.39
C CYS A 63 11.82 -4.01 -8.90
N ASN A 64 11.80 -2.72 -8.58
CA ASN A 64 11.90 -2.25 -7.20
C ASN A 64 10.53 -2.20 -6.50
N ILE A 65 9.93 -3.38 -6.26
CA ILE A 65 8.63 -3.52 -5.58
C ILE A 65 8.86 -4.03 -4.16
N GLN A 66 8.29 -3.33 -3.18
CA GLN A 66 8.28 -3.79 -1.79
C GLN A 66 7.04 -4.64 -1.54
N VAL A 67 7.26 -5.86 -1.06
CA VAL A 67 6.19 -6.81 -0.72
C VAL A 67 6.22 -7.06 0.79
N PRO A 68 5.10 -6.84 1.51
CA PRO A 68 5.02 -7.17 2.93
C PRO A 68 5.24 -8.67 3.20
N MET A 69 5.91 -9.01 4.29
CA MET A 69 6.20 -10.40 4.65
C MET A 69 4.93 -11.22 4.88
N GLU A 70 3.86 -10.59 5.35
CA GLU A 70 2.55 -11.23 5.55
C GLU A 70 1.97 -11.75 4.23
N VAL A 71 2.19 -11.02 3.12
CA VAL A 71 1.77 -11.47 1.79
C VAL A 71 2.56 -12.70 1.37
N LEU A 72 3.87 -12.75 1.66
CA LEU A 72 4.70 -13.93 1.37
C LEU A 72 4.23 -15.15 2.16
N ASN A 73 3.92 -14.99 3.46
CA ASN A 73 3.40 -16.07 4.29
C ASN A 73 2.07 -16.63 3.74
N LEU A 74 1.18 -15.78 3.23
CA LEU A 74 -0.06 -16.23 2.58
C LEU A 74 0.23 -17.10 1.35
N ILE A 75 1.22 -16.71 0.55
CA ILE A 75 1.62 -17.48 -0.64
C ILE A 75 2.20 -18.85 -0.24
N ASP A 76 3.08 -18.88 0.77
CA ASP A 76 3.66 -20.12 1.28
C ASP A 76 2.61 -21.08 1.85
N ASP A 77 1.57 -20.54 2.49
CA ASP A 77 0.40 -21.29 2.98
C ASP A 77 -0.57 -21.72 1.86
N GLY A 78 -0.34 -21.30 0.61
CA GLY A 78 -1.23 -21.56 -0.52
C GLY A 78 -2.55 -20.77 -0.49
N LYS A 79 -2.61 -19.67 0.27
CA LYS A 79 -3.77 -18.77 0.36
C LYS A 79 -3.68 -17.65 -0.67
N ASN A 80 -4.81 -16.95 -0.86
CA ASN A 80 -4.85 -15.80 -1.77
C ASN A 80 -4.15 -14.58 -1.12
N PRO A 81 -3.10 -14.00 -1.72
CA PRO A 81 -2.43 -12.80 -1.19
C PRO A 81 -3.35 -11.57 -1.09
N ASP A 82 -4.44 -11.50 -1.88
CA ASP A 82 -5.42 -10.42 -1.81
C ASP A 82 -6.17 -10.37 -0.47
N GLU A 83 -6.14 -11.46 0.30
CA GLU A 83 -6.68 -11.47 1.66
C GLU A 83 -5.99 -10.44 2.55
N PHE A 84 -4.67 -10.29 2.45
CA PHE A 84 -3.94 -9.26 3.18
C PHE A 84 -4.43 -7.85 2.82
N THR A 85 -4.55 -7.56 1.53
CA THR A 85 -5.02 -6.25 1.05
C THR A 85 -6.42 -5.93 1.58
N ARG A 86 -7.32 -6.92 1.52
CA ARG A 86 -8.68 -6.79 2.06
C ARG A 86 -8.67 -6.55 3.57
N ASP A 87 -7.87 -7.29 4.32
CA ASP A 87 -7.82 -7.20 5.78
C ASP A 87 -7.23 -5.87 6.25
N VAL A 88 -6.21 -5.36 5.56
CA VAL A 88 -5.65 -4.02 5.80
C VAL A 88 -6.69 -2.95 5.52
N LEU A 89 -7.43 -3.05 4.41
CA LEU A 89 -8.48 -2.09 4.06
C LEU A 89 -9.59 -2.09 5.11
N ASN A 90 -10.09 -3.27 5.49
CA ASN A 90 -11.12 -3.42 6.52
C ASN A 90 -10.65 -2.88 7.87
N SER A 91 -9.41 -3.16 8.26
CA SER A 91 -8.80 -2.64 9.48
C SER A 91 -8.69 -1.11 9.46
N CYS A 92 -8.36 -0.53 8.30
CA CYS A 92 -8.32 0.92 8.12
C CYS A 92 -9.71 1.55 8.31
N VAL A 93 -10.74 0.97 7.69
CA VAL A 93 -12.13 1.42 7.83
C VAL A 93 -12.59 1.34 9.30
N ALA A 94 -12.36 0.20 9.95
CA ALA A 94 -12.73 0.02 11.35
C ALA A 94 -12.02 1.02 12.27
N ARG A 95 -10.69 1.20 12.11
CA ARG A 95 -9.92 2.21 12.85
C ARG A 95 -10.41 3.63 12.60
N ASN A 96 -10.76 3.96 11.36
CA ASN A 96 -11.28 5.28 11.01
C ASN A 96 -12.61 5.55 11.73
N GLN A 97 -13.54 4.59 11.70
CA GLN A 97 -14.82 4.69 12.40
C GLN A 97 -14.64 4.82 13.92
N VAL A 98 -13.78 4.02 14.54
CA VAL A 98 -13.46 4.13 15.97
C VAL A 98 -12.88 5.50 16.31
N THR A 99 -11.97 6.01 15.47
CA THR A 99 -11.34 7.32 15.67
C THR A 99 -12.36 8.45 15.54
N LYS A 100 -13.26 8.36 14.55
CA LYS A 100 -14.38 9.29 14.40
C LYS A 100 -15.30 9.25 15.62
N GLY A 101 -15.73 8.06 16.05
CA GLY A 101 -16.59 7.90 17.23
C GLY A 101 -15.97 8.47 18.50
N LYS A 102 -14.67 8.25 18.73
CA LYS A 102 -13.94 8.89 19.85
C LYS A 102 -13.94 10.41 19.73
N THR A 103 -13.65 10.93 18.53
CA THR A 103 -13.62 12.37 18.28
C THR A 103 -14.99 13.01 18.53
N ASP A 104 -16.06 12.38 18.08
CA ASP A 104 -17.42 12.88 18.26
C ASP A 104 -17.85 12.79 19.73
N ALA A 105 -17.53 11.71 20.44
CA ALA A 105 -17.76 11.61 21.89
C ALA A 105 -17.04 12.73 22.69
N PHE A 106 -15.81 13.08 22.32
CA PHE A 106 -15.10 14.20 22.94
C PHE A 106 -15.73 15.56 22.60
N LYS A 107 -16.23 15.76 21.37
CA LYS A 107 -16.96 16.98 21.01
C LYS A 107 -18.25 17.10 21.81
N ASP A 108 -18.99 16.01 21.96
CA ASP A 108 -20.24 15.96 22.71
C ASP A 108 -19.98 16.22 24.20
N LEU A 109 -18.99 15.56 24.80
CA LEU A 109 -18.60 15.82 26.19
C LEU A 109 -18.26 17.30 26.41
N ARG A 110 -17.45 17.88 25.52
CA ARG A 110 -17.10 19.31 25.60
C ARG A 110 -18.34 20.21 25.48
N LYS A 111 -19.27 19.86 24.60
CA LYS A 111 -20.52 20.61 24.42
C LYS A 111 -21.33 20.61 25.72
N HIS A 112 -21.59 19.44 26.31
CA HIS A 112 -22.37 19.33 27.54
C HIS A 112 -21.71 20.08 28.70
N ILE A 113 -20.38 19.96 28.87
CA ILE A 113 -19.66 20.70 29.91
C ILE A 113 -19.81 22.22 29.71
N LEU A 114 -19.71 22.71 28.46
CA LEU A 114 -19.88 24.14 28.19
C LEU A 114 -21.32 24.62 28.45
N GLU A 115 -22.33 23.82 28.13
CA GLU A 115 -23.74 24.16 28.38
C GLU A 115 -24.04 24.29 29.88
N GLU A 116 -23.53 23.39 30.72
CA GLU A 116 -23.67 23.45 32.18
C GLU A 116 -22.87 24.63 32.79
N LEU A 117 -21.67 24.88 32.27
CA LEU A 117 -20.86 26.03 32.72
C LEU A 117 -21.50 27.35 32.32
N GLU A 118 -22.13 27.46 31.16
CA GLU A 118 -22.76 28.71 30.70
C GLU A 118 -23.95 29.10 31.59
N GLN A 119 -24.65 28.12 32.16
CA GLN A 119 -25.72 28.35 33.16
C GLN A 119 -25.17 28.86 34.50
N THR A 120 -23.96 28.43 34.90
CA THR A 120 -23.41 28.66 36.24
C THR A 120 -22.39 29.81 36.30
N PHE A 121 -21.61 30.00 35.23
CA PHE A 121 -20.42 30.85 35.11
C PHE A 121 -20.32 31.45 33.69
N PRO A 122 -21.23 32.35 33.29
CA PRO A 122 -21.32 32.85 31.91
C PRO A 122 -20.09 33.66 31.48
N ASP A 123 -19.56 34.52 32.35
CA ASP A 123 -18.42 35.39 32.03
C ASP A 123 -17.13 34.58 31.77
N GLU A 124 -16.92 33.51 32.52
CA GLU A 124 -15.79 32.59 32.36
C GLU A 124 -15.87 31.78 31.05
N VAL A 125 -17.09 31.40 30.64
CA VAL A 125 -17.31 30.72 29.36
C VAL A 125 -17.00 31.63 28.18
N ASP A 126 -17.38 32.91 28.24
CA ASP A 126 -17.05 33.89 27.21
C ASP A 126 -15.53 34.09 27.09
N MET A 127 -14.83 34.22 28.22
CA MET A 127 -13.37 34.28 28.23
C MET A 127 -12.74 33.01 27.63
N TYR A 128 -13.25 31.81 27.97
CA TYR A 128 -12.78 30.56 27.38
C TYR A 128 -12.99 30.51 25.86
N ARG A 129 -14.14 30.97 25.36
CA ARG A 129 -14.45 31.02 23.92
C ARG A 129 -13.46 31.93 23.18
N GLU A 130 -13.12 33.08 23.76
CA GLU A 130 -12.15 34.03 23.18
C GLU A 130 -10.72 33.46 23.13
N ILE A 131 -10.25 32.86 24.24
CA ILE A 131 -8.93 32.19 24.29
C ILE A 131 -8.85 31.11 23.21
N ARG A 132 -9.88 30.27 23.11
CA ARG A 132 -9.92 29.19 22.14
C ARG A 132 -9.92 29.68 20.70
N ALA A 133 -10.69 30.73 20.38
CA ALA A 133 -10.71 31.31 19.04
C ALA A 133 -9.32 31.84 18.66
N THR A 134 -8.65 32.50 19.60
CA THR A 134 -7.28 33.02 19.43
C THR A 134 -6.28 31.90 19.18
N SER A 135 -6.28 30.84 20.02
CA SER A 135 -5.38 29.70 19.84
C SER A 135 -5.64 28.94 18.54
N ALA A 136 -6.90 28.81 18.11
CA ALA A 136 -7.25 28.18 16.84
C ALA A 136 -6.74 28.99 15.64
N ALA A 137 -6.87 30.32 15.69
CA ALA A 137 -6.36 31.22 14.65
C ALA A 137 -4.82 31.19 14.58
N GLU A 138 -4.14 31.14 15.72
CA GLU A 138 -2.68 31.01 15.79
C GLU A 138 -2.19 29.68 15.22
N THR A 139 -2.83 28.58 15.62
CA THR A 139 -2.53 27.23 15.08
C THR A 139 -2.72 27.20 13.56
N LYS A 140 -3.80 27.82 13.05
CA LYS A 140 -4.07 27.91 11.60
C LYS A 140 -3.02 28.73 10.86
N ARG A 141 -2.55 29.85 11.44
CA ARG A 141 -1.46 30.67 10.87
C ARG A 141 -0.14 29.91 10.82
N LEU A 142 0.20 29.18 11.89
CA LEU A 142 1.41 28.35 11.96
C LEU A 142 1.37 27.19 10.96
N ALA A 143 0.22 26.53 10.80
CA ALA A 143 0.06 25.49 9.79
C ALA A 143 0.22 26.06 8.37
N GLN A 144 -0.33 27.25 8.09
CA GLN A 144 -0.22 27.91 6.79
C GLN A 144 1.20 28.39 6.48
N SER A 145 1.96 28.86 7.47
CA SER A 145 3.36 29.26 7.30
C SER A 145 4.29 28.07 7.12
N GLN A 146 3.97 26.90 7.70
CA GLN A 146 4.72 25.65 7.50
C GLN A 146 4.39 24.93 6.19
N THR A 147 3.23 25.16 5.57
CA THR A 147 2.83 24.50 4.30
C THR A 147 3.51 25.05 3.02
N VAL A 148 4.49 25.96 3.12
CA VAL A 148 5.29 26.36 1.94
C VAL A 148 6.44 25.37 1.76
N LEU A 149 6.13 24.19 1.21
CA LEU A 149 7.15 23.30 0.64
C LEU A 149 7.24 23.54 -0.87
N PRO A 150 8.46 23.65 -1.44
CA PRO A 150 8.67 23.90 -2.85
C PRO A 150 8.52 22.59 -3.60
N ASN A 151 7.29 22.21 -3.99
CA ASN A 151 7.00 21.38 -5.17
C ASN A 151 5.48 21.25 -5.35
N GLY A 152 5.01 21.52 -6.57
CA GLY A 152 3.62 21.76 -6.94
C GLY A 152 2.65 20.58 -6.84
N ASP A 153 1.39 20.96 -6.61
CA ASP A 153 0.09 20.24 -6.66
C ASP A 153 -0.26 19.27 -5.51
N ALA A 154 -1.48 19.22 -4.94
CA ALA A 154 -2.76 19.84 -5.28
C ALA A 154 -3.59 20.28 -4.03
N LYS A 155 -4.42 21.30 -4.24
CA LYS A 155 -5.30 21.96 -3.26
C LYS A 155 -6.52 21.07 -2.95
N VAL A 156 -6.58 20.44 -1.78
CA VAL A 156 -7.84 19.85 -1.30
C VAL A 156 -8.72 20.98 -0.76
N LYS A 157 -9.80 21.26 -1.48
CA LYS A 157 -10.83 22.22 -1.08
C LYS A 157 -11.43 21.77 0.26
N SER A 158 -11.37 22.65 1.26
CA SER A 158 -12.25 22.60 2.43
C SER A 158 -13.66 22.92 1.95
N GLU A 159 -14.56 21.94 1.96
CA GLU A 159 -15.99 22.24 1.86
C GLU A 159 -16.49 22.79 3.21
N LEU A 160 -17.45 23.73 3.11
CA LEU A 160 -18.13 24.39 4.22
C LEU A 160 -19.03 23.43 4.98
#